data_AF-A0A3P6HLC7-F1
#
_entry.id   AF-A0A3P6HLC7-F1
#
_cell.length_a   1.000
_cell.length_b   1.000
_cell.length_c   1.000
_cell.angle_alpha   90.00
_cell.angle_beta   90.00
_cell.angle_gamma   90.00
#
_symmetry.space_group_name_H-M   'P 1'
#
loop_
_entity.id
_entity.type
_entity.pdbx_description
1 polymer ?
#
loop_
_entity_poly.entity_id
_entity_poly.type
_entity_poly.pdbx_seq_one_letter_code
_entity_poly.pdbx_strand_id
1 'polypeptide(L)'
;MFIHEGSGILASFFGCVMSQDIYRVTLLREGFEKTGERGHVKRQCNTVLVRGPCGIMLINPGSPWDGPALIEALKKNDVADPSNVKYVVCTDGRATHVGCLSLFTNAELIIVGHDIQKPGDLFIEHDFMDDTVPFELDENLSIIGTPGTMDQQVTVFVKGVITPHDSLVDDSPTSPVSIAITGSIFTDADDAASTGVFHNNFISTDFRGETHSCLSMWRRSRDRLLERSEWIFPAFGRPFKVNLFSIFLPHASGLPFKSPGQRVLDVGCGSGIGLWYAVKRVAPHTVSYLRFNPPARILGPQWLARLGFGSLKVSTDLDKDGVVHGLDISVPMVMKAKSNLHPYIKADRVVLHYANVQNLPLQNSSIDACFHVDSFYFWPSLTSALEEICRVLRPEGVVVTVFSPQRIRRYTRWGWLRYGRADPLAYAMALESTGFCDIEWIKDDPRAPSGVHCIRARKAPLKLLS
;
A
#
# COMPACT_ATOMS: atom_id res chain seq x y z
N MET A 1 -2.28 -62.90 19.65
CA MET A 1 -3.18 -63.09 18.50
C MET A 1 -4.50 -62.43 18.88
N PHE A 2 -4.94 -61.26 18.40
CA PHE A 2 -4.46 -60.29 17.41
C PHE A 2 -4.78 -58.88 17.98
N ILE A 3 -3.98 -57.89 17.59
CA ILE A 3 -4.04 -56.48 18.04
C ILE A 3 -4.55 -55.60 16.90
N HIS A 4 -5.27 -54.55 17.28
CA HIS A 4 -5.56 -53.29 16.57
C HIS A 4 -4.47 -52.81 15.59
N GLU A 5 -4.82 -52.64 14.31
CA GLU A 5 -4.19 -51.67 13.39
C GLU A 5 -5.25 -51.22 12.37
N GLY A 6 -5.56 -49.91 12.33
CA GLY A 6 -6.57 -49.39 11.39
C GLY A 6 -6.85 -47.90 11.42
N SER A 7 -6.11 -47.10 12.19
CA SER A 7 -6.33 -45.64 12.30
C SER A 7 -5.20 -44.78 11.72
N GLY A 8 -4.11 -45.38 11.21
CA GLY A 8 -2.93 -44.64 10.74
C GLY A 8 -2.91 -44.20 9.28
N ILE A 9 -3.76 -44.77 8.41
CA ILE A 9 -3.63 -44.59 6.95
C ILE A 9 -4.48 -43.42 6.40
N LEU A 10 -5.58 -43.05 7.07
CA LEU A 10 -6.43 -41.93 6.62
C LEU A 10 -5.87 -40.55 7.00
N ALA A 11 -5.13 -40.44 8.11
CA ALA A 11 -4.51 -39.18 8.53
C ALA A 11 -3.29 -38.81 7.67
N SER A 12 -2.53 -39.79 7.17
CA SER A 12 -1.38 -39.55 6.28
C SER A 12 -1.80 -39.20 4.85
N PHE A 13 -2.96 -39.69 4.39
CA PHE A 13 -3.48 -39.35 3.05
C PHE A 13 -4.05 -37.92 2.98
N PHE A 14 -4.77 -37.45 4.01
CA PHE A 14 -5.28 -36.07 4.04
C PHE A 14 -4.20 -35.01 4.32
N GLY A 15 -3.16 -35.34 5.10
CA GLY A 15 -2.02 -34.44 5.34
C GLY A 15 -1.11 -34.24 4.12
N CYS A 16 -1.07 -35.21 3.19
CA CYS A 16 -0.22 -35.18 2.01
C CYS A 16 -0.85 -34.43 0.83
N VAL A 17 -2.18 -34.51 0.66
CA VAL A 17 -2.91 -33.89 -0.47
C VAL A 17 -3.08 -32.37 -0.29
N MET A 18 -3.04 -31.84 0.94
CA MET A 18 -3.17 -30.39 1.19
C MET A 18 -1.88 -29.58 1.00
N SER A 19 -0.73 -30.23 0.80
CA SER A 19 0.58 -29.56 0.77
C SER A 19 1.01 -29.05 -0.62
N GLN A 20 0.46 -29.60 -1.70
CA GLN A 20 0.98 -29.35 -3.05
C GLN A 20 0.39 -28.13 -3.75
N ASP A 21 -0.76 -27.61 -3.31
CA ASP A 21 -1.49 -26.54 -4.01
C ASP A 21 -1.17 -25.12 -3.51
N ILE A 22 -0.32 -24.98 -2.49
CA ILE A 22 -0.03 -23.69 -1.85
C ILE A 22 1.43 -23.32 -2.04
N TYR A 23 1.67 -22.07 -2.46
CA TYR A 23 3.02 -21.52 -2.48
C TYR A 23 3.54 -21.24 -1.07
N ARG A 24 4.77 -21.67 -0.80
CA ARG A 24 5.55 -21.33 0.38
C ARG A 24 6.67 -20.38 -0.02
N VAL A 25 6.74 -19.25 0.66
CA VAL A 25 7.78 -18.23 0.48
C VAL A 25 8.71 -18.24 1.68
N THR A 26 9.98 -18.54 1.44
CA THR A 26 11.00 -18.66 2.48
C THR A 26 12.12 -17.68 2.24
N LEU A 27 12.45 -16.86 3.24
CA LEU A 27 13.66 -16.05 3.23
C LEU A 27 14.85 -16.96 3.54
N LEU A 28 15.72 -17.22 2.56
CA LEU A 28 16.92 -18.03 2.76
C LEU A 28 18.05 -17.23 3.41
N ARG A 29 18.12 -15.95 3.06
CA ARG A 29 19.12 -15.02 3.55
C ARG A 29 18.53 -13.62 3.58
N GLU A 30 18.71 -12.95 4.71
CA GLU A 30 18.35 -11.54 4.86
C GLU A 30 19.43 -10.62 4.24
N GLY A 31 18.98 -9.59 3.54
CA GLY A 31 19.78 -8.57 2.91
C GLY A 31 19.92 -7.32 3.77
N PHE A 32 20.96 -6.56 3.51
CA PHE A 32 21.21 -5.27 4.16
C PHE A 32 21.98 -4.35 3.22
N GLU A 33 21.89 -3.05 3.49
CA GLU A 33 22.74 -2.04 2.88
C GLU A 33 23.32 -1.16 4.00
N LYS A 34 24.64 -1.01 4.05
CA LYS A 34 25.34 -0.21 5.06
C LYS A 34 26.43 0.62 4.40
N THR A 35 26.38 1.94 4.62
CA THR A 35 27.45 2.84 4.24
C THR A 35 28.61 2.71 5.22
N GLY A 36 29.79 2.35 4.71
CA GLY A 36 31.02 2.24 5.49
C GLY A 36 31.86 3.52 5.48
N GLU A 37 33.01 3.46 6.15
CA GLU A 37 33.99 4.55 6.13
C GLU A 37 34.53 4.79 4.71
N ARG A 38 34.87 6.04 4.38
CA ARG A 38 35.44 6.45 3.09
C ARG A 38 34.54 6.22 1.84
N GLY A 39 33.23 6.13 2.03
CA GLY A 39 32.26 6.14 0.91
C GLY A 39 32.02 4.77 0.25
N HIS A 40 32.55 3.68 0.80
CA HIS A 40 32.20 2.33 0.36
C HIS A 40 30.80 1.95 0.88
N VAL A 41 30.03 1.21 0.09
CA VAL A 41 28.73 0.66 0.51
C VAL A 41 28.82 -0.85 0.55
N LYS A 42 28.54 -1.45 1.71
CA LYS A 42 28.44 -2.90 1.88
C LYS A 42 26.99 -3.31 1.67
N ARG A 43 26.74 -4.18 0.70
CA ARG A 43 25.41 -4.64 0.30
C ARG A 43 25.34 -6.15 0.26
N GLN A 44 24.20 -6.69 0.68
CA GLN A 44 23.81 -8.08 0.51
C GLN A 44 22.32 -8.09 0.24
N CYS A 45 21.84 -8.85 -0.75
CA CYS A 45 20.41 -8.90 -1.03
C CYS A 45 19.70 -9.99 -0.22
N ASN A 46 18.40 -9.83 -0.07
CA ASN A 46 17.50 -10.92 0.28
C ASN A 46 17.58 -11.98 -0.82
N THR A 47 17.70 -13.23 -0.42
CA THR A 47 17.52 -14.38 -1.31
C THR A 47 16.28 -15.13 -0.87
N VAL A 48 15.31 -15.25 -1.77
CA VAL A 48 13.98 -15.79 -1.45
C VAL A 48 13.74 -17.06 -2.25
N LEU A 49 13.29 -18.11 -1.57
CA LEU A 49 12.89 -19.37 -2.16
C LEU A 49 11.37 -19.45 -2.20
N VAL A 50 10.80 -19.70 -3.37
CA VAL A 50 9.37 -19.93 -3.56
C VAL A 50 9.18 -21.36 -4.03
N ARG A 51 8.37 -22.13 -3.31
CA ARG A 51 8.03 -23.53 -3.66
C ARG A 51 6.53 -23.68 -3.75
N GLY A 52 6.03 -24.33 -4.78
CA GLY A 52 4.61 -24.59 -4.94
C GLY A 52 4.30 -25.35 -6.22
N PRO A 53 3.07 -25.28 -6.73
CA PRO A 53 2.59 -26.02 -7.90
C PRO A 53 3.49 -25.91 -9.14
N CYS A 54 4.00 -24.72 -9.46
CA CYS A 54 4.83 -24.52 -10.64
C CYS A 54 6.28 -25.04 -10.50
N GLY A 55 6.69 -25.45 -9.30
CA GLY A 55 8.04 -25.94 -8.99
C GLY A 55 8.79 -25.02 -8.02
N ILE A 56 10.12 -25.06 -8.10
CA ILE A 56 11.02 -24.28 -7.24
C ILE A 56 11.51 -23.05 -8.00
N MET A 57 11.26 -21.88 -7.43
CA MET A 57 11.77 -20.60 -7.91
C MET A 57 12.72 -19.98 -6.89
N LEU A 58 13.85 -19.47 -7.35
CA LEU A 58 14.79 -18.71 -6.54
C LEU A 58 14.82 -17.25 -7.00
N ILE A 59 14.72 -16.32 -6.07
CA ILE A 59 14.75 -14.88 -6.34
C ILE A 59 16.03 -14.27 -5.75
N ASN A 60 16.77 -13.52 -6.58
CA ASN A 60 18.02 -12.84 -6.25
C ASN A 60 19.05 -13.77 -5.57
N PRO A 61 19.74 -14.64 -6.32
CA PRO A 61 20.66 -15.64 -5.77
C PRO A 61 21.88 -15.06 -5.01
N GLY A 62 22.21 -13.78 -5.19
CA GLY A 62 23.27 -13.12 -4.42
C GLY A 62 24.44 -12.66 -5.27
N SER A 63 25.50 -12.20 -4.60
CA SER A 63 26.77 -11.82 -5.20
C SER A 63 27.64 -13.03 -5.56
N PRO A 64 28.70 -12.90 -6.37
CA PRO A 64 29.56 -14.04 -6.73
C PRO A 64 30.20 -14.76 -5.53
N TRP A 65 30.32 -14.06 -4.39
CA TRP A 65 30.92 -14.59 -3.16
C TRP A 65 29.94 -15.43 -2.33
N ASP A 66 28.66 -15.40 -2.68
CA ASP A 66 27.58 -15.97 -1.89
C ASP A 66 27.30 -17.45 -2.19
N GLY A 67 27.96 -18.02 -3.20
CA GLY A 67 27.66 -19.37 -3.72
C GLY A 67 27.68 -20.47 -2.66
N PRO A 68 28.77 -20.63 -1.86
CA PRO A 68 28.83 -21.66 -0.83
C PRO A 68 27.71 -21.54 0.21
N ALA A 69 27.44 -20.32 0.69
CA ALA A 69 26.38 -20.06 1.66
C ALA A 69 24.98 -20.29 1.07
N LEU A 70 24.78 -19.97 -0.21
CA LEU A 70 23.53 -20.20 -0.91
C LEU A 70 23.22 -21.70 -1.04
N ILE A 71 24.22 -22.50 -1.41
CA ILE A 71 24.07 -23.97 -1.51
C ILE A 71 23.71 -24.56 -0.14
N GLU A 72 24.35 -24.10 0.93
CA GLU A 72 24.04 -24.54 2.29
C GLU A 72 22.61 -24.14 2.70
N ALA A 73 22.20 -22.91 2.41
CA ALA A 73 20.85 -22.42 2.71
C ALA A 73 19.77 -23.18 1.94
N LEU A 74 20.02 -23.52 0.67
CA LEU A 74 19.15 -24.36 -0.16
C LEU A 74 19.00 -25.77 0.45
N LYS A 75 20.11 -26.39 0.87
CA LYS A 75 20.09 -27.71 1.52
C LYS A 75 19.31 -27.71 2.83
N LYS A 76 19.47 -26.66 3.65
CA LYS A 76 18.70 -26.47 4.90
C LYS A 76 17.20 -26.30 4.68
N ASN A 77 16.80 -25.93 3.46
CA ASN A 77 15.41 -25.71 3.07
C ASN A 77 14.95 -26.78 2.07
N ASP A 78 15.45 -28.01 2.18
CA ASP A 78 15.06 -29.19 1.40
C ASP A 78 15.27 -29.07 -0.11
N VAL A 79 16.29 -28.32 -0.55
CA VAL A 79 16.77 -28.30 -1.93
C VAL A 79 18.18 -28.89 -1.93
N ALA A 80 18.26 -30.22 -2.13
CA ALA A 80 19.52 -30.96 -2.02
C ALA A 80 20.58 -30.52 -3.05
N ASP A 81 20.14 -30.13 -4.24
CA ASP A 81 20.97 -29.74 -5.37
C ASP A 81 20.39 -28.47 -6.04
N PRO A 82 21.19 -27.41 -6.28
CA PRO A 82 20.77 -26.22 -7.02
C PRO A 82 20.15 -26.50 -8.40
N SER A 83 20.52 -27.60 -9.06
CA SER A 83 19.95 -28.02 -10.35
C SER A 83 18.45 -28.36 -10.28
N ASN A 84 17.89 -28.56 -9.08
CA ASN A 84 16.45 -28.75 -8.89
C ASN A 84 15.66 -27.43 -8.91
N VAL A 85 16.33 -26.28 -8.93
CA VAL A 85 15.66 -24.98 -9.09
C VAL A 85 15.20 -24.84 -10.53
N LYS A 86 13.90 -24.74 -10.71
CA LYS A 86 13.25 -24.68 -12.02
C LYS A 86 13.27 -23.28 -12.61
N TYR A 87 13.10 -22.26 -11.77
CA TYR A 87 13.06 -20.86 -12.20
C TYR A 87 14.03 -20.00 -11.37
N VAL A 88 14.72 -19.08 -12.00
CA VAL A 88 15.53 -18.07 -11.31
C VAL A 88 15.10 -16.68 -11.74
N VAL A 89 14.80 -15.80 -10.79
CA VAL A 89 14.42 -14.42 -11.05
C VAL A 89 15.38 -13.47 -10.35
N CYS A 90 16.11 -12.68 -11.11
CA CYS A 90 16.88 -11.54 -10.63
C CYS A 90 16.04 -10.28 -10.88
N THR A 91 15.57 -9.67 -9.80
CA THR A 91 14.67 -8.49 -9.85
C THR A 91 15.24 -7.31 -10.62
N ASP A 92 16.58 -7.19 -10.66
CA ASP A 92 17.32 -6.29 -11.54
C ASP A 92 18.74 -6.84 -11.81
N GLY A 93 19.50 -6.18 -12.68
CA GLY A 93 20.85 -6.60 -13.10
C GLY A 93 22.00 -6.28 -12.13
N ARG A 94 21.74 -5.95 -10.86
CA ARG A 94 22.83 -5.66 -9.90
C ARG A 94 23.68 -6.91 -9.64
N ALA A 95 25.00 -6.71 -9.47
CA ALA A 95 25.94 -7.78 -9.16
C ALA A 95 25.56 -8.57 -7.89
N THR A 96 24.91 -7.91 -6.92
CA THR A 96 24.38 -8.54 -5.71
C THR A 96 23.17 -9.42 -5.96
N HIS A 97 22.49 -9.33 -7.11
CA HIS A 97 21.34 -10.14 -7.46
C HIS A 97 21.74 -11.29 -8.39
N VAL A 98 22.60 -11.04 -9.39
CA VAL A 98 22.90 -11.98 -10.48
C VAL A 98 24.15 -12.85 -10.25
N GLY A 99 24.95 -12.56 -9.23
CA GLY A 99 26.30 -13.09 -9.08
C GLY A 99 26.43 -14.61 -8.96
N CYS A 100 25.35 -15.30 -8.58
CA CYS A 100 25.31 -16.76 -8.42
C CYS A 100 24.49 -17.49 -9.50
N LEU A 101 24.15 -16.85 -10.62
CA LEU A 101 23.36 -17.47 -11.70
C LEU A 101 23.97 -18.77 -12.24
N SER A 102 25.30 -18.89 -12.26
CA SER A 102 26.00 -20.08 -12.76
C SER A 102 25.75 -21.36 -11.97
N LEU A 103 25.11 -21.28 -10.80
CA LEU A 103 24.71 -22.45 -10.02
C LEU A 103 23.44 -23.13 -10.55
N PHE A 104 22.67 -22.47 -11.42
CA PHE A 104 21.33 -22.89 -11.82
C PHE A 104 21.24 -23.23 -13.32
N THR A 105 22.19 -24.00 -13.82
CA THR A 105 22.31 -24.34 -15.26
C THR A 105 21.14 -25.16 -15.80
N ASN A 106 20.35 -25.79 -14.93
CA ASN A 106 19.21 -26.64 -15.30
C ASN A 106 17.87 -25.90 -15.17
N ALA A 107 17.87 -24.62 -14.83
CA ALA A 107 16.65 -23.83 -14.75
C ALA A 107 15.96 -23.78 -16.14
N GLU A 108 14.65 -24.02 -16.16
CA GLU A 108 13.83 -23.92 -17.37
C GLU A 108 13.63 -22.47 -17.82
N LEU A 109 13.74 -21.53 -16.88
CA LEU A 109 13.58 -20.10 -17.11
C LEU A 109 14.47 -19.29 -16.16
N ILE A 110 15.25 -18.38 -16.72
CA ILE A 110 15.99 -17.36 -15.98
C ILE A 110 15.48 -16.00 -16.42
N ILE A 111 15.10 -15.14 -15.47
CA ILE A 111 14.65 -13.78 -15.72
C ILE A 111 15.61 -12.82 -15.02
N VAL A 112 16.17 -11.86 -15.75
CA VAL A 112 17.04 -10.81 -15.20
C VAL A 112 16.50 -9.45 -15.62
N GLY A 113 15.84 -8.75 -14.69
CA GLY A 113 15.09 -7.54 -15.06
C GLY A 113 14.05 -7.89 -16.11
N HIS A 114 14.20 -7.36 -17.32
CA HIS A 114 13.27 -7.62 -18.44
C HIS A 114 13.74 -8.74 -19.39
N ASP A 115 14.97 -9.25 -19.22
CA ASP A 115 15.51 -10.31 -20.07
C ASP A 115 15.01 -11.67 -19.58
N ILE A 116 14.28 -12.39 -20.43
CA ILE A 116 13.79 -13.75 -20.16
C ILE A 116 14.58 -14.73 -21.03
N GLN A 117 15.30 -15.65 -20.40
CA GLN A 117 16.12 -16.66 -21.05
C GLN A 117 15.65 -18.08 -20.71
N LYS A 118 15.60 -18.94 -21.73
CA LYS A 118 15.41 -20.39 -21.64
C LYS A 118 16.71 -21.14 -22.00
N PRO A 119 16.83 -22.44 -21.66
CA PRO A 119 17.96 -23.27 -22.05
C PRO A 119 18.25 -23.21 -23.56
N GLY A 120 19.54 -23.18 -23.91
CA GLY A 120 20.00 -23.09 -25.31
C GLY A 120 20.00 -21.68 -25.89
N ASP A 121 20.27 -20.67 -25.05
CA ASP A 121 20.37 -19.25 -25.45
C ASP A 121 19.12 -18.70 -26.15
N LEU A 122 17.94 -19.23 -25.77
CA LEU A 122 16.66 -18.79 -26.30
C LEU A 122 16.09 -17.65 -25.45
N PHE A 123 15.93 -16.48 -26.05
CA PHE A 123 15.34 -15.31 -25.40
C PHE A 123 13.87 -15.15 -25.79
N ILE A 124 13.04 -14.78 -24.82
CA ILE A 124 11.60 -14.53 -25.00
C ILE A 124 11.32 -13.06 -24.76
N GLU A 125 10.52 -12.46 -25.66
CA GLU A 125 10.01 -11.12 -25.48
C GLU A 125 8.74 -11.14 -24.62
N HIS A 126 8.68 -10.24 -23.64
CA HIS A 126 7.48 -9.94 -22.86
C HIS A 126 7.44 -8.45 -22.56
N ASP A 127 6.25 -7.86 -22.60
CA ASP A 127 6.09 -6.44 -22.29
C ASP A 127 6.06 -6.21 -20.77
N PHE A 128 7.24 -5.98 -20.19
CA PHE A 128 7.38 -5.51 -18.81
C PHE A 128 7.34 -3.98 -18.68
N MET A 129 7.11 -3.23 -19.76
CA MET A 129 7.21 -1.76 -19.72
C MET A 129 5.95 -1.11 -19.14
N ASP A 130 4.77 -1.69 -19.39
CA ASP A 130 3.49 -1.09 -19.00
C ASP A 130 2.90 -1.66 -17.69
N ASP A 131 3.53 -2.67 -17.06
CA ASP A 131 3.07 -3.36 -15.82
C ASP A 131 1.60 -3.86 -15.81
N THR A 132 0.88 -3.68 -16.91
CA THR A 132 -0.50 -4.07 -17.17
C THR A 132 -0.62 -5.54 -17.53
N VAL A 133 0.45 -6.13 -18.07
CA VAL A 133 0.49 -7.52 -18.52
C VAL A 133 1.46 -8.32 -17.64
N PRO A 134 0.96 -9.12 -16.67
CA PRO A 134 1.80 -10.02 -15.92
C PRO A 134 2.36 -11.13 -16.81
N PHE A 135 3.61 -11.52 -16.56
CA PHE A 135 4.13 -12.80 -16.99
C PHE A 135 3.65 -13.86 -15.99
N GLU A 136 2.54 -14.53 -16.33
CA GLU A 136 1.88 -15.50 -15.46
C GLU A 136 2.53 -16.88 -15.58
N LEU A 137 2.98 -17.44 -14.45
CA LEU A 137 3.35 -18.84 -14.36
C LEU A 137 2.14 -19.69 -13.97
N ASP A 138 1.30 -19.17 -13.06
CA ASP A 138 -0.06 -19.63 -12.80
C ASP A 138 -0.92 -18.53 -12.15
N GLU A 139 -2.12 -18.87 -11.68
CA GLU A 139 -3.06 -17.96 -11.02
C GLU A 139 -2.57 -17.34 -9.69
N ASN A 140 -1.57 -17.93 -9.05
CA ASN A 140 -1.04 -17.55 -7.74
C ASN A 140 0.43 -17.10 -7.79
N LEU A 141 1.09 -17.18 -8.96
CA LEU A 141 2.48 -16.82 -9.17
C LEU A 141 2.65 -16.09 -10.50
N SER A 142 3.00 -14.81 -10.43
CA SER A 142 3.22 -13.98 -11.60
C SER A 142 4.37 -12.99 -11.41
N ILE A 143 4.86 -12.45 -12.51
CA ILE A 143 5.96 -11.49 -12.54
C ILE A 143 5.48 -10.27 -13.30
N ILE A 144 5.68 -9.09 -12.73
CA ILE A 144 5.31 -7.82 -13.39
C ILE A 144 6.52 -6.91 -13.52
N GLY A 145 6.47 -6.06 -14.54
CA GLY A 145 7.36 -4.93 -14.65
C GLY A 145 7.10 -3.95 -13.52
N THR A 146 8.15 -3.52 -12.84
CA THR A 146 8.05 -2.50 -11.81
C THR A 146 9.17 -1.49 -12.02
N PRO A 147 9.11 -0.71 -13.13
CA PRO A 147 10.14 0.24 -13.46
C PRO A 147 10.31 1.22 -12.31
N GLY A 148 11.57 1.52 -12.01
CA GLY A 148 11.94 2.11 -10.74
C GLY A 148 13.29 2.80 -10.79
N THR A 149 14.09 2.63 -9.74
CA THR A 149 15.43 3.23 -9.62
C THR A 149 16.44 2.62 -10.60
N MET A 150 16.15 1.45 -11.12
CA MET A 150 16.85 0.82 -12.25
C MET A 150 15.88 0.71 -13.43
N ASP A 151 16.43 0.78 -14.65
CA ASP A 151 15.65 0.86 -15.88
C ASP A 151 14.81 -0.41 -16.12
N GLN A 152 15.40 -1.59 -15.88
CA GLN A 152 14.76 -2.90 -16.06
C GLN A 152 14.58 -3.61 -14.71
N GLN A 153 13.47 -3.31 -14.03
CA GLN A 153 13.10 -3.91 -12.75
C GLN A 153 11.80 -4.72 -12.86
N VAL A 154 11.77 -5.85 -12.15
CA VAL A 154 10.59 -6.71 -12.01
C VAL A 154 10.30 -7.05 -10.56
N THR A 155 9.03 -7.34 -10.28
CA THR A 155 8.54 -7.84 -9.00
C THR A 155 7.86 -9.18 -9.18
N VAL A 156 8.15 -10.13 -8.30
CA VAL A 156 7.45 -11.42 -8.23
C VAL A 156 6.28 -11.29 -7.27
N PHE A 157 5.07 -11.60 -7.74
CA PHE A 157 3.86 -11.72 -6.94
C PHE A 157 3.56 -13.18 -6.66
N VAL A 158 3.32 -13.48 -5.38
CA VAL A 158 2.99 -14.82 -4.92
C VAL A 158 1.79 -14.74 -3.98
N LYS A 159 0.76 -15.54 -4.22
CA LYS A 159 -0.28 -15.81 -3.23
C LYS A 159 0.06 -17.10 -2.50
N GLY A 160 0.48 -16.98 -1.25
CA GLY A 160 1.07 -18.10 -0.51
C GLY A 160 1.25 -17.85 0.97
N VAL A 161 1.85 -18.80 1.66
CA VAL A 161 2.20 -18.70 3.09
C VAL A 161 3.69 -18.39 3.24
N ILE A 162 4.03 -17.61 4.26
CA ILE A 162 5.42 -17.27 4.58
C ILE A 162 5.95 -18.29 5.59
N THR A 163 7.10 -18.87 5.31
CA THR A 163 7.80 -19.73 6.27
C THR A 163 8.36 -18.88 7.41
N PRO A 164 8.19 -19.28 8.68
CA PRO A 164 8.76 -18.56 9.83
C PRO A 164 10.26 -18.33 9.69
N HIS A 165 10.70 -17.14 10.06
CA HIS A 165 12.10 -16.71 10.03
C HIS A 165 12.32 -15.70 11.15
N ASP A 166 13.46 -15.77 11.85
CA ASP A 166 13.74 -14.98 13.06
C ASP A 166 13.66 -13.47 12.83
N SER A 167 13.92 -13.02 11.61
CA SER A 167 13.84 -11.61 11.20
C SER A 167 12.41 -11.07 10.99
N LEU A 168 11.40 -11.95 10.97
CA LEU A 168 10.00 -11.53 10.85
C LEU A 168 9.50 -11.04 12.20
N VAL A 169 9.12 -9.76 12.25
CA VAL A 169 8.57 -9.12 13.48
C VAL A 169 7.11 -9.52 13.69
N ASP A 170 6.36 -9.68 12.60
CA ASP A 170 4.97 -10.12 12.63
C ASP A 170 4.89 -11.64 12.48
N ASP A 171 3.91 -12.25 13.15
CA ASP A 171 3.63 -13.68 13.04
C ASP A 171 3.41 -14.09 11.57
N SER A 172 4.01 -15.22 11.19
CA SER A 172 3.81 -15.79 9.87
C SER A 172 2.32 -16.15 9.66
N PRO A 173 1.71 -15.71 8.56
CA PRO A 173 0.30 -15.95 8.30
C PRO A 173 0.01 -17.44 8.17
N THR A 174 -1.06 -17.90 8.83
CA THR A 174 -1.52 -19.29 8.78
C THR A 174 -2.37 -19.61 7.54
N SER A 175 -2.78 -18.58 6.79
CA SER A 175 -3.52 -18.68 5.53
C SER A 175 -2.77 -17.99 4.39
N PRO A 176 -2.98 -18.37 3.11
CA PRO A 176 -2.34 -17.70 1.99
C PRO A 176 -2.65 -16.20 1.94
N VAL A 177 -1.61 -15.39 1.78
CA VAL A 177 -1.65 -13.92 1.66
C VAL A 177 -1.00 -13.47 0.36
N SER A 178 -1.26 -12.24 -0.07
CA SER A 178 -0.56 -11.64 -1.21
C SER A 178 0.84 -11.15 -0.81
N ILE A 179 1.88 -11.67 -1.46
CA ILE A 179 3.28 -11.38 -1.16
C ILE A 179 3.94 -10.79 -2.42
N ALA A 180 4.63 -9.67 -2.27
CA ALA A 180 5.46 -9.08 -3.32
C ALA A 180 6.94 -9.15 -2.97
N ILE A 181 7.75 -9.74 -3.85
CA ILE A 181 9.21 -9.77 -3.74
C ILE A 181 9.74 -8.71 -4.70
N THR A 182 10.00 -7.53 -4.16
CA THR A 182 10.02 -6.27 -4.92
C THR A 182 11.40 -5.82 -5.37
N GLY A 183 12.45 -6.58 -5.01
CA GLY A 183 13.82 -6.14 -5.22
C GLY A 183 14.09 -4.79 -4.56
N SER A 184 14.84 -3.92 -5.25
CA SER A 184 15.31 -2.64 -4.73
C SER A 184 14.25 -1.53 -4.63
N ILE A 185 12.96 -1.84 -4.81
CA ILE A 185 11.89 -0.83 -4.80
C ILE A 185 11.63 -0.27 -3.41
N PHE A 186 11.69 -1.12 -2.39
CA PHE A 186 11.54 -0.76 -0.98
C PHE A 186 12.79 -1.17 -0.20
N THR A 187 13.08 -0.47 0.89
CA THR A 187 14.10 -0.90 1.86
C THR A 187 13.47 -1.49 3.13
N ASP A 188 12.41 -0.88 3.63
CA ASP A 188 11.75 -1.28 4.86
C ASP A 188 10.34 -0.66 4.94
N ALA A 189 9.64 -0.93 6.05
CA ALA A 189 8.30 -0.43 6.29
C ALA A 189 8.22 1.10 6.42
N ASP A 190 9.26 1.76 6.93
CA ASP A 190 9.31 3.22 7.08
C ASP A 190 9.50 3.89 5.72
N ASP A 191 10.36 3.32 4.88
CA ASP A 191 10.48 3.70 3.47
C ASP A 191 9.14 3.49 2.76
N ALA A 192 8.51 2.32 2.88
CA ALA A 192 7.20 2.06 2.28
C ALA A 192 6.12 3.05 2.72
N ALA A 193 6.19 3.55 3.96
CA ALA A 193 5.32 4.61 4.46
C ALA A 193 5.60 6.00 3.84
N SER A 194 6.79 6.20 3.26
CA SER A 194 7.26 7.46 2.71
C SER A 194 6.80 7.71 1.26
N THR A 195 5.50 7.58 0.98
CA THR A 195 4.95 7.89 -0.36
C THR A 195 4.75 9.40 -0.52
N GLY A 196 5.58 10.05 -1.34
CA GLY A 196 5.41 11.47 -1.62
C GLY A 196 6.25 11.99 -2.79
N VAL A 197 5.71 12.99 -3.50
CA VAL A 197 6.26 13.65 -4.70
C VAL A 197 7.64 14.32 -4.48
N PHE A 198 8.21 14.17 -3.28
CA PHE A 198 9.23 15.04 -2.75
C PHE A 198 10.44 14.31 -2.14
N HIS A 199 10.49 12.98 -2.14
CA HIS A 199 11.75 12.28 -1.88
C HIS A 199 12.62 12.31 -3.14
N ASN A 200 13.56 13.26 -3.18
CA ASN A 200 14.57 13.43 -4.25
C ASN A 200 15.84 12.58 -4.02
N ASN A 201 15.92 11.81 -2.93
CA ASN A 201 17.17 11.18 -2.51
C ASN A 201 17.32 9.69 -2.90
N PHE A 202 16.43 9.13 -3.72
CA PHE A 202 16.47 7.71 -4.08
C PHE A 202 16.95 7.41 -5.49
N ILE A 203 17.29 8.44 -6.27
CA ILE A 203 17.95 8.20 -7.55
C ILE A 203 19.35 7.71 -7.24
N SER A 204 19.58 6.42 -7.52
CA SER A 204 20.92 5.84 -7.48
C SER A 204 21.86 6.77 -8.25
N THR A 205 23.05 7.03 -7.73
CA THR A 205 24.11 7.78 -8.46
C THR A 205 24.41 7.19 -9.83
N ASP A 206 24.00 5.93 -10.04
CA ASP A 206 24.22 5.14 -11.24
C ASP A 206 23.09 5.29 -12.28
N PHE A 207 21.98 5.98 -11.97
CA PHE A 207 20.88 6.19 -12.91
C PHE A 207 21.23 7.30 -13.92
N ARG A 208 21.18 6.97 -15.21
CA ARG A 208 21.59 7.87 -16.32
C ARG A 208 20.42 8.43 -17.15
N GLY A 209 19.18 8.17 -16.77
CA GLY A 209 17.98 8.61 -17.51
C GLY A 209 17.36 9.92 -17.01
N GLU A 210 16.22 10.30 -17.58
CA GLU A 210 15.47 11.49 -17.16
C GLU A 210 14.89 11.32 -15.76
N THR A 211 15.52 11.99 -14.80
CA THR A 211 15.22 12.00 -13.36
C THR A 211 13.72 12.14 -13.03
N HIS A 212 13.01 13.04 -13.70
CA HIS A 212 11.60 13.32 -13.40
C HIS A 212 10.65 12.20 -13.84
N SER A 213 10.88 11.64 -15.03
CA SER A 213 10.09 10.51 -15.54
C SER A 213 10.29 9.27 -14.67
N CYS A 214 11.54 8.95 -14.36
CA CYS A 214 11.94 7.85 -13.48
C CYS A 214 11.28 7.93 -12.10
N LEU A 215 11.34 9.08 -11.43
CA LEU A 215 10.67 9.27 -10.13
C LEU A 215 9.15 9.08 -10.20
N SER A 216 8.52 9.49 -11.30
CA SER A 216 7.08 9.32 -11.49
C SER A 216 6.68 7.85 -11.71
N MET A 217 7.51 7.09 -12.42
CA MET A 217 7.30 5.66 -12.67
C MET A 217 7.56 4.85 -11.40
N TRP A 218 8.68 5.12 -10.72
CA TRP A 218 9.04 4.50 -9.45
C TRP A 218 7.94 4.67 -8.38
N ARG A 219 7.35 5.88 -8.26
CA ARG A 219 6.23 6.14 -7.35
C ARG A 219 4.98 5.34 -7.71
N ARG A 220 4.61 5.32 -8.99
CA ARG A 220 3.46 4.53 -9.47
C ARG A 220 3.65 3.04 -9.18
N SER A 221 4.85 2.51 -9.40
CA SER A 221 5.20 1.14 -9.04
C SER A 221 5.01 0.90 -7.54
N ARG A 222 5.54 1.78 -6.68
CA ARG A 222 5.38 1.66 -5.22
C ARG A 222 3.92 1.67 -4.75
N ASP A 223 3.13 2.64 -5.18
CA ASP A 223 1.74 2.77 -4.77
C ASP A 223 0.94 1.50 -5.13
N ARG A 224 1.14 0.99 -6.36
CA ARG A 224 0.48 -0.24 -6.83
C ARG A 224 0.91 -1.47 -6.05
N LEU A 225 2.20 -1.60 -5.72
CA LEU A 225 2.71 -2.73 -4.95
C LEU A 225 2.13 -2.73 -3.54
N LEU A 226 2.02 -1.57 -2.90
CA LEU A 226 1.40 -1.44 -1.57
C LEU A 226 -0.10 -1.75 -1.61
N GLU A 227 -0.80 -1.42 -2.69
CA GLU A 227 -2.22 -1.74 -2.86
C GLU A 227 -2.51 -3.22 -3.06
N ARG A 228 -1.60 -3.96 -3.69
CA ARG A 228 -1.79 -5.36 -4.09
C ARG A 228 -1.20 -6.40 -3.13
N SER A 229 -0.37 -5.96 -2.18
CA SER A 229 0.41 -6.86 -1.33
C SER A 229 0.04 -6.70 0.14
N GLU A 230 -0.04 -7.81 0.86
CA GLU A 230 -0.12 -7.84 2.32
C GLU A 230 1.27 -7.92 2.95
N TRP A 231 2.27 -8.41 2.20
CA TRP A 231 3.67 -8.51 2.61
C TRP A 231 4.62 -8.08 1.50
N ILE A 232 5.69 -7.40 1.87
CA ILE A 232 6.77 -7.01 0.97
C ILE A 232 8.09 -7.64 1.42
N PHE A 233 8.80 -8.23 0.47
CA PHE A 233 10.17 -8.72 0.59
C PHE A 233 11.08 -7.79 -0.23
N PRO A 234 11.74 -6.81 0.42
CA PRO A 234 12.66 -5.89 -0.28
C PRO A 234 13.95 -6.62 -0.69
N ALA A 235 14.81 -6.00 -1.50
CA ALA A 235 16.15 -6.52 -1.76
C ALA A 235 17.08 -6.28 -0.55
N PHE A 236 16.96 -5.14 0.11
CA PHE A 236 17.84 -4.76 1.21
C PHE A 236 16.98 -4.45 2.43
N GLY A 237 17.06 -5.28 3.47
CA GLY A 237 16.26 -5.14 4.69
C GLY A 237 15.32 -6.33 4.92
N ARG A 238 14.71 -6.32 6.10
CA ARG A 238 13.76 -7.35 6.54
C ARG A 238 12.45 -7.30 5.75
N PRO A 239 11.82 -8.46 5.47
CA PRO A 239 10.44 -8.49 5.01
C PRO A 239 9.52 -7.83 6.03
N PHE A 240 8.47 -7.17 5.55
CA PHE A 240 7.53 -6.47 6.41
C PHE A 240 6.10 -6.61 5.93
N LYS A 241 5.16 -6.61 6.88
CA LYS A 241 3.75 -6.59 6.60
C LYS A 241 3.34 -5.20 6.12
N VAL A 242 2.60 -5.15 5.02
CA VAL A 242 2.03 -3.93 4.50
C VAL A 242 0.85 -3.53 5.38
N ASN A 243 1.13 -2.69 6.36
CA ASN A 243 0.09 -2.08 7.15
C ASN A 243 -0.39 -0.81 6.42
N LEU A 244 -1.27 -1.04 5.43
CA LEU A 244 -1.95 0.02 4.67
C LEU A 244 -2.55 1.09 5.61
N PHE A 245 -3.08 0.67 6.77
CA PHE A 245 -3.56 1.58 7.80
C PHE A 245 -2.45 2.50 8.33
N SER A 246 -1.30 1.99 8.78
CA SER A 246 -0.22 2.84 9.32
C SER A 246 0.52 3.69 8.30
N ILE A 247 0.51 3.31 7.01
CA ILE A 247 1.22 4.01 5.95
C ILE A 247 0.53 5.34 5.56
N PHE A 248 -0.81 5.41 5.60
CA PHE A 248 -1.54 6.63 5.22
C PHE A 248 -2.36 7.27 6.34
N LEU A 249 -2.87 6.48 7.29
CA LEU A 249 -3.69 6.95 8.40
C LEU A 249 -3.50 6.02 9.60
N PRO A 250 -2.41 6.18 10.38
CA PRO A 250 -2.21 5.41 11.59
C PRO A 250 -3.49 5.30 12.40
N HIS A 251 -3.64 4.21 13.15
CA HIS A 251 -4.67 4.05 14.17
C HIS A 251 -4.50 5.15 15.24
N ALA A 252 -4.83 6.38 14.88
CA ALA A 252 -5.03 7.48 15.79
C ALA A 252 -6.34 7.16 16.49
N SER A 253 -6.21 6.60 17.69
CA SER A 253 -7.25 6.70 18.70
C SER A 253 -7.45 8.20 18.92
N GLY A 254 -8.39 8.79 18.17
CA GLY A 254 -8.45 10.22 17.94
C GLY A 254 -8.97 10.64 16.56
N LEU A 255 -9.06 9.72 15.58
CA LEU A 255 -9.82 9.97 14.36
C LEU A 255 -11.29 10.25 14.70
N PRO A 256 -11.93 11.19 14.00
CA PRO A 256 -13.26 11.65 14.37
C PRO A 256 -14.38 10.68 13.96
N PHE A 257 -14.03 9.61 13.24
CA PHE A 257 -14.96 8.61 12.72
C PHE A 257 -15.09 7.47 13.73
N LYS A 258 -16.22 7.40 14.43
CA LYS A 258 -16.45 6.45 15.52
C LYS A 258 -17.49 5.37 15.20
N SER A 259 -18.31 5.54 14.18
CA SER A 259 -19.39 4.58 13.90
C SER A 259 -19.72 4.46 12.40
N PRO A 260 -20.17 3.28 11.95
CA PRO A 260 -20.92 3.15 10.71
C PRO A 260 -22.05 4.19 10.64
N GLY A 261 -22.37 4.67 9.44
CA GLY A 261 -23.47 5.61 9.24
C GLY A 261 -23.07 7.09 9.27
N GLN A 262 -21.86 7.42 9.72
CA GLN A 262 -21.38 8.81 9.75
C GLN A 262 -21.13 9.36 8.35
N ARG A 263 -21.36 10.67 8.19
CA ARG A 263 -21.01 11.46 7.01
C ARG A 263 -19.70 12.18 7.23
N VAL A 264 -18.76 11.96 6.33
CA VAL A 264 -17.38 12.43 6.46
C VAL A 264 -17.02 13.32 5.29
N LEU A 265 -16.21 14.36 5.55
CA LEU A 265 -15.63 15.22 4.52
C LEU A 265 -14.10 15.08 4.51
N ASP A 266 -13.51 14.84 3.35
CA ASP A 266 -12.07 14.88 3.07
C ASP A 266 -11.77 16.07 2.16
N VAL A 267 -11.01 17.05 2.66
CA VAL A 267 -10.66 18.28 1.92
C VAL A 267 -9.25 18.21 1.34
N GLY A 268 -9.11 18.35 0.03
CA GLY A 268 -7.87 18.05 -0.68
C GLY A 268 -7.68 16.55 -0.80
N CYS A 269 -8.73 15.83 -1.22
CA CYS A 269 -8.74 14.37 -1.21
C CYS A 269 -7.74 13.73 -2.19
N GLY A 270 -7.13 14.50 -3.09
CA GLY A 270 -6.09 14.07 -4.00
C GLY A 270 -6.58 12.92 -4.89
N SER A 271 -5.79 11.84 -4.96
CA SER A 271 -6.13 10.62 -5.69
C SER A 271 -7.17 9.73 -4.98
N GLY A 272 -7.75 10.17 -3.86
CA GLY A 272 -8.83 9.48 -3.15
C GLY A 272 -8.37 8.42 -2.14
N ILE A 273 -7.09 8.41 -1.76
CA ILE A 273 -6.55 7.45 -0.78
C ILE A 273 -7.21 7.65 0.60
N GLY A 274 -7.27 8.89 1.09
CA GLY A 274 -7.92 9.22 2.36
C GLY A 274 -9.39 8.80 2.40
N LEU A 275 -10.12 9.09 1.33
CA LEU A 275 -11.50 8.66 1.13
C LEU A 275 -11.68 7.15 1.23
N TRP A 276 -10.83 6.36 0.60
CA TRP A 276 -10.89 4.90 0.67
C TRP A 276 -10.82 4.38 2.11
N TYR A 277 -9.93 4.95 2.92
CA TYR A 277 -9.81 4.60 4.34
C TYR A 277 -11.01 5.07 5.17
N ALA A 278 -11.56 6.24 4.84
CA ALA A 278 -12.78 6.72 5.50
C ALA A 278 -13.96 5.78 5.19
N VAL A 279 -14.11 5.35 3.93
CA VAL A 279 -15.17 4.41 3.51
C VAL A 279 -15.09 3.09 4.25
N LYS A 280 -13.90 2.53 4.45
CA LYS A 280 -13.72 1.30 5.24
C LYS A 280 -14.25 1.41 6.67
N ARG A 281 -14.22 2.61 7.26
CA ARG A 281 -14.66 2.86 8.63
C ARG A 281 -16.15 3.19 8.72
N VAL A 282 -16.64 4.07 7.85
CA VAL A 282 -18.04 4.52 7.93
C VAL A 282 -18.99 3.64 7.15
N ALA A 283 -18.49 2.88 6.15
CA ALA A 283 -19.28 1.97 5.33
C ALA A 283 -18.75 0.53 5.30
N PRO A 284 -18.46 -0.10 6.47
CA PRO A 284 -17.82 -1.41 6.52
C PRO A 284 -18.66 -2.53 5.90
N HIS A 285 -19.99 -2.42 5.93
CA HIS A 285 -20.87 -3.44 5.35
C HIS A 285 -20.76 -3.44 3.82
N THR A 286 -20.73 -2.27 3.19
CA THR A 286 -20.52 -2.08 1.75
C THR A 286 -19.14 -2.56 1.34
N VAL A 287 -18.10 -2.26 2.13
CA VAL A 287 -16.76 -2.78 1.86
C VAL A 287 -16.73 -4.30 1.88
N SER A 288 -17.32 -4.92 2.92
CA SER A 288 -17.40 -6.38 3.01
C SER A 288 -18.19 -6.98 1.85
N TYR A 289 -19.35 -6.42 1.55
CA TYR A 289 -20.21 -6.88 0.45
C TYR A 289 -19.50 -6.80 -0.90
N LEU A 290 -18.91 -5.65 -1.24
CA LEU A 290 -18.14 -5.50 -2.48
C LEU A 290 -16.90 -6.39 -2.48
N ARG A 291 -16.31 -6.73 -1.32
CA ARG A 291 -15.15 -7.65 -1.24
C ARG A 291 -15.49 -9.05 -1.73
N PHE A 292 -16.62 -9.59 -1.32
CA PHE A 292 -17.00 -10.98 -1.59
C PHE A 292 -17.99 -11.15 -2.74
N ASN A 293 -18.47 -10.05 -3.34
CA ASN A 293 -19.34 -10.07 -4.51
C ASN A 293 -18.73 -9.25 -5.68
N PRO A 294 -17.76 -9.80 -6.43
CA PRO A 294 -17.13 -9.12 -7.56
C PRO A 294 -18.12 -8.65 -8.65
N PRO A 295 -19.16 -9.43 -9.02
CA PRO A 295 -20.21 -8.94 -9.93
C PRO A 295 -20.86 -7.65 -9.43
N ALA A 296 -21.07 -7.50 -8.13
CA ALA A 296 -21.66 -6.29 -7.56
C ALA A 296 -20.77 -5.04 -7.65
N ARG A 297 -19.44 -5.20 -7.83
CA ARG A 297 -18.53 -4.06 -8.13
C ARG A 297 -18.76 -3.50 -9.53
N ILE A 298 -19.20 -4.36 -10.44
CA ILE A 298 -19.43 -4.03 -11.85
C ILE A 298 -20.89 -3.58 -12.03
N LEU A 299 -21.83 -4.32 -11.41
CA LEU A 299 -23.28 -4.17 -11.46
C LEU A 299 -23.82 -3.90 -10.04
N GLY A 300 -23.82 -2.63 -9.63
CA GLY A 300 -24.12 -2.24 -8.23
C GLY A 300 -25.48 -2.73 -7.71
N PRO A 301 -25.58 -3.14 -6.42
CA PRO A 301 -26.78 -3.74 -5.83
C PRO A 301 -27.99 -2.79 -5.76
N GLN A 302 -27.77 -1.47 -5.86
CA GLN A 302 -28.86 -0.48 -5.93
C GLN A 302 -29.58 -0.46 -7.29
N TRP A 303 -29.04 -1.14 -8.31
CA TRP A 303 -29.62 -1.18 -9.65
C TRP A 303 -30.95 -1.96 -9.67
N LEU A 304 -31.07 -3.06 -8.91
CA LEU A 304 -32.31 -3.85 -8.84
C LEU A 304 -33.44 -3.13 -8.10
N ALA A 305 -33.12 -2.40 -7.02
CA ALA A 305 -34.10 -1.62 -6.26
C ALA A 305 -34.68 -0.43 -7.06
N ARG A 306 -33.93 0.10 -8.04
CA ARG A 306 -34.34 1.25 -8.89
C ARG A 306 -35.02 0.85 -10.20
N LEU A 307 -35.09 -0.44 -10.54
CA LEU A 307 -35.77 -0.95 -11.75
C LEU A 307 -37.28 -1.15 -11.60
N GLY A 308 -37.88 -0.69 -10.50
CA GLY A 308 -39.34 -0.61 -10.38
C GLY A 308 -40.07 -1.92 -10.10
N PHE A 309 -39.36 -3.01 -9.82
CA PHE A 309 -39.98 -4.26 -9.33
C PHE A 309 -40.37 -4.15 -7.85
N GLY A 310 -41.45 -3.41 -7.56
CA GLY A 310 -42.26 -3.55 -6.34
C GLY A 310 -41.61 -3.17 -4.99
N SER A 311 -42.26 -2.23 -4.29
CA SER A 311 -41.88 -1.77 -2.95
C SER A 311 -41.80 -2.91 -1.92
N LEU A 312 -40.59 -3.35 -1.59
CA LEU A 312 -40.28 -3.86 -0.27
C LEU A 312 -39.10 -3.04 0.28
N LYS A 313 -39.37 -2.17 1.27
CA LYS A 313 -38.31 -1.53 2.08
C LYS A 313 -37.65 -2.61 2.94
N VAL A 314 -36.81 -3.43 2.34
CA VAL A 314 -35.89 -4.31 3.07
C VAL A 314 -34.74 -3.42 3.52
N SER A 315 -34.75 -3.03 4.80
CA SER A 315 -33.55 -2.46 5.41
C SER A 315 -32.47 -3.54 5.39
N THR A 316 -31.36 -3.25 4.72
CA THR A 316 -30.17 -4.10 4.68
C THR A 316 -29.13 -3.55 5.64
N ASP A 317 -28.11 -4.34 5.98
CA ASP A 317 -26.97 -3.83 6.76
C ASP A 317 -26.18 -2.75 5.99
N LEU A 318 -26.29 -2.69 4.67
CA LEU A 318 -25.72 -1.62 3.85
C LEU A 318 -26.37 -0.27 4.14
N ASP A 319 -27.62 -0.22 4.59
CA ASP A 319 -28.31 1.04 4.91
C ASP A 319 -27.77 1.69 6.19
N LYS A 320 -27.08 0.92 7.03
CA LYS A 320 -26.39 1.40 8.24
C LYS A 320 -25.05 2.06 7.91
N ASP A 321 -24.57 1.93 6.68
CA ASP A 321 -23.32 2.55 6.25
C ASP A 321 -23.44 4.05 6.04
N GLY A 322 -22.33 4.74 6.23
CA GLY A 322 -22.15 6.17 6.05
C GLY A 322 -21.79 6.56 4.63
N VAL A 323 -21.42 7.83 4.46
CA VAL A 323 -21.04 8.42 3.17
C VAL A 323 -19.81 9.30 3.36
N VAL A 324 -18.85 9.19 2.45
CA VAL A 324 -17.66 10.03 2.45
C VAL A 324 -17.72 11.01 1.28
N HIS A 325 -17.60 12.29 1.58
CA HIS A 325 -17.51 13.37 0.62
C HIS A 325 -16.04 13.72 0.41
N GLY A 326 -15.56 13.65 -0.82
CA GLY A 326 -14.22 14.12 -1.18
C GLY A 326 -14.28 15.41 -1.94
N LEU A 327 -13.44 16.37 -1.58
CA LEU A 327 -13.36 17.66 -2.24
C LEU A 327 -11.92 17.91 -2.69
N ASP A 328 -11.74 18.31 -3.94
CA ASP A 328 -10.45 18.75 -4.43
C ASP A 328 -10.61 19.86 -5.48
N ILE A 329 -9.68 20.83 -5.46
CA ILE A 329 -9.65 21.94 -6.42
C ILE A 329 -8.94 21.54 -7.72
N SER A 330 -8.25 20.41 -7.75
CA SER A 330 -7.54 19.89 -8.92
C SER A 330 -8.42 18.92 -9.69
N VAL A 331 -8.89 19.33 -10.87
CA VAL A 331 -9.67 18.47 -11.78
C VAL A 331 -8.97 17.12 -12.04
N PRO A 332 -7.65 17.08 -12.33
CA PRO A 332 -6.94 15.80 -12.48
C PRO A 332 -7.02 14.90 -11.24
N MET A 333 -6.94 15.47 -10.04
CA MET A 333 -7.04 14.69 -8.79
C MET A 333 -8.45 14.14 -8.58
N VAL A 334 -9.49 14.95 -8.81
CA VAL A 334 -10.89 14.49 -8.76
C VAL A 334 -11.12 13.34 -9.75
N MET A 335 -10.61 13.45 -10.97
CA MET A 335 -10.75 12.40 -11.99
C MET A 335 -10.00 11.12 -11.59
N LYS A 336 -8.81 11.25 -10.99
CA LYS A 336 -8.06 10.11 -10.48
C LYS A 336 -8.77 9.43 -9.30
N ALA A 337 -9.26 10.21 -8.34
CA ALA A 337 -10.07 9.72 -7.22
C ALA A 337 -11.33 9.01 -7.72
N LYS A 338 -11.99 9.57 -8.74
CA LYS A 338 -13.18 8.96 -9.35
C LYS A 338 -12.89 7.58 -9.94
N SER A 339 -11.77 7.46 -10.64
CA SER A 339 -11.31 6.16 -11.19
C SER A 339 -11.02 5.16 -10.07
N ASN A 340 -10.23 5.57 -9.06
CA ASN A 340 -9.81 4.71 -7.96
C ASN A 340 -10.97 4.25 -7.06
N LEU A 341 -12.00 5.09 -6.88
CA LEU A 341 -13.12 4.85 -5.97
C LEU A 341 -14.42 4.48 -6.69
N HIS A 342 -14.36 4.20 -7.99
CA HIS A 342 -15.54 3.93 -8.83
C HIS A 342 -16.53 2.91 -8.22
N PRO A 343 -16.11 1.79 -7.60
CA PRO A 343 -17.05 0.85 -6.97
C PRO A 343 -17.84 1.47 -5.81
N TYR A 344 -17.21 2.33 -5.01
CA TYR A 344 -17.85 2.97 -3.85
C TYR A 344 -18.72 4.15 -4.26
N ILE A 345 -18.39 4.82 -5.37
CA ILE A 345 -19.25 5.83 -5.99
C ILE A 345 -20.53 5.17 -6.52
N LYS A 346 -20.41 4.05 -7.24
CA LYS A 346 -21.58 3.26 -7.70
C LYS A 346 -22.45 2.75 -6.56
N ALA A 347 -21.88 2.56 -5.37
CA ALA A 347 -22.60 2.14 -4.18
C ALA A 347 -23.15 3.32 -3.35
N ASP A 348 -23.07 4.56 -3.83
CA ASP A 348 -23.46 5.80 -3.14
C ASP A 348 -22.77 5.97 -1.76
N ARG A 349 -21.56 5.44 -1.59
CA ARG A 349 -20.73 5.60 -0.37
C ARG A 349 -19.64 6.65 -0.49
N VAL A 350 -19.31 7.05 -1.72
CA VAL A 350 -18.38 8.15 -2.00
C VAL A 350 -19.04 9.16 -2.91
N VAL A 351 -18.95 10.44 -2.56
CA VAL A 351 -19.36 11.56 -3.42
C VAL A 351 -18.17 12.49 -3.61
N LEU A 352 -17.75 12.69 -4.85
CA LEU A 352 -16.63 13.57 -5.19
C LEU A 352 -17.11 14.92 -5.68
N HIS A 353 -16.47 15.99 -5.20
CA HIS A 353 -16.76 17.38 -5.50
C HIS A 353 -15.52 18.04 -6.09
N TYR A 354 -15.66 18.59 -7.29
CA TYR A 354 -14.72 19.59 -7.79
C TYR A 354 -15.13 20.95 -7.23
N ALA A 355 -14.45 21.41 -6.19
CA ALA A 355 -14.80 22.65 -5.52
C ALA A 355 -13.62 23.19 -4.70
N ASN A 356 -13.70 24.47 -4.36
CA ASN A 356 -12.79 25.11 -3.42
C ASN A 356 -13.35 24.95 -2.00
N VAL A 357 -12.49 24.69 -1.01
CA VAL A 357 -12.88 24.59 0.41
C VAL A 357 -13.59 25.84 0.92
N GLN A 358 -13.34 27.02 0.33
CA GLN A 358 -14.02 28.28 0.66
C GLN A 358 -15.46 28.35 0.14
N ASN A 359 -15.95 27.32 -0.57
CA ASN A 359 -17.32 27.21 -1.03
C ASN A 359 -17.73 25.73 -1.11
N LEU A 360 -18.06 25.14 0.04
CA LEU A 360 -18.40 23.72 0.12
C LEU A 360 -19.82 23.48 -0.41
N PRO A 361 -20.03 22.59 -1.40
CA PRO A 361 -21.35 22.26 -1.96
C PRO A 361 -22.14 21.31 -1.04
N LEU A 362 -22.16 21.61 0.25
CA LEU A 362 -22.76 20.80 1.31
C LEU A 362 -23.65 21.68 2.20
N GLN A 363 -24.70 21.07 2.73
CA GLN A 363 -25.66 21.78 3.60
C GLN A 363 -25.04 22.07 4.98
N ASN A 364 -25.59 23.07 5.66
CA ASN A 364 -25.21 23.40 7.03
C ASN A 364 -25.46 22.18 7.94
N SER A 365 -24.53 21.90 8.86
CA SER A 365 -24.66 20.80 9.84
C SER A 365 -25.01 19.43 9.23
N SER A 366 -24.42 19.12 8.07
CA SER A 366 -24.67 17.88 7.33
C SER A 366 -23.55 16.84 7.48
N ILE A 367 -22.39 17.23 8.02
CA ILE A 367 -21.19 16.40 8.15
C ILE A 367 -20.90 16.15 9.64
N ASP A 368 -20.62 14.90 10.00
CA ASP A 368 -20.25 14.51 11.36
C ASP A 368 -18.79 14.81 11.68
N ALA A 369 -17.93 14.67 10.66
CA ALA A 369 -16.50 14.84 10.82
C ALA A 369 -15.81 15.25 9.52
N CYS A 370 -14.82 16.13 9.64
CA CYS A 370 -13.99 16.61 8.54
C CYS A 370 -12.53 16.22 8.79
N PHE A 371 -11.82 15.83 7.74
CA PHE A 371 -10.38 15.68 7.79
C PHE A 371 -9.71 16.23 6.55
N HIS A 372 -8.42 16.52 6.67
CA HIS A 372 -7.55 16.76 5.53
C HIS A 372 -6.11 16.41 5.88
N VAL A 373 -5.35 16.03 4.87
CA VAL A 373 -3.93 15.70 5.01
C VAL A 373 -3.19 16.61 4.07
N ASP A 374 -2.16 17.32 4.55
CA ASP A 374 -1.26 18.07 3.67
C ASP A 374 -1.95 19.08 2.73
N SER A 375 -3.04 19.70 3.21
CA SER A 375 -3.96 20.47 2.37
C SER A 375 -3.98 21.96 2.71
N PHE A 376 -4.07 22.31 4.00
CA PHE A 376 -4.38 23.68 4.43
C PHE A 376 -3.42 24.76 3.94
N TYR A 377 -2.17 24.41 3.67
CA TYR A 377 -1.17 25.36 3.19
C TYR A 377 -1.41 25.81 1.74
N PHE A 378 -2.32 25.16 1.00
CA PHE A 378 -2.77 25.60 -0.32
C PHE A 378 -4.08 26.40 -0.29
N TRP A 379 -4.69 26.58 0.88
CA TRP A 379 -5.96 27.31 0.99
C TRP A 379 -5.70 28.82 0.88
N PRO A 380 -6.40 29.54 -0.03
CA PRO A 380 -6.20 30.99 -0.19
C PRO A 380 -6.46 31.78 1.09
N SER A 381 -7.44 31.35 1.88
CA SER A 381 -7.81 31.92 3.19
C SER A 381 -8.13 30.79 4.17
N LEU A 382 -7.35 30.70 5.25
CA LEU A 382 -7.62 29.73 6.32
C LEU A 382 -8.95 30.02 7.01
N THR A 383 -9.23 31.30 7.30
CA THR A 383 -10.48 31.73 7.95
C THR A 383 -11.70 31.32 7.13
N SER A 384 -11.75 31.71 5.84
CA SER A 384 -12.92 31.40 5.00
C SER A 384 -13.10 29.90 4.77
N ALA A 385 -12.00 29.15 4.64
CA ALA A 385 -12.04 27.70 4.53
C ALA A 385 -12.57 27.05 5.81
N LEU A 386 -12.11 27.50 6.98
CA LEU A 386 -12.53 26.97 8.27
C LEU A 386 -13.96 27.39 8.62
N GLU A 387 -14.43 28.57 8.19
CA GLU A 387 -15.82 29.01 8.33
C GLU A 387 -16.76 28.08 7.58
N GLU A 388 -16.41 27.72 6.35
CA GLU A 388 -17.16 26.74 5.56
C GLU A 388 -17.14 25.34 6.18
N ILE A 389 -15.97 24.87 6.64
CA ILE A 389 -15.86 23.60 7.37
C ILE A 389 -16.73 23.63 8.63
N CYS A 390 -16.68 24.72 9.40
CA CYS A 390 -17.51 24.91 10.59
C CYS A 390 -19.01 24.93 10.22
N ARG A 391 -19.39 25.58 9.12
CA ARG A 391 -20.78 25.64 8.63
C ARG A 391 -21.34 24.25 8.35
N VAL A 392 -20.59 23.41 7.65
CA VAL A 392 -21.06 22.07 7.24
C VAL A 392 -20.99 21.03 8.37
N LEU A 393 -20.10 21.21 9.34
CA LEU A 393 -20.01 20.34 10.52
C LEU A 393 -21.25 20.48 11.41
N ARG A 394 -21.74 19.36 11.92
CA ARG A 394 -22.72 19.32 13.00
C ARG A 394 -22.13 19.90 14.29
N PRO A 395 -22.97 20.42 15.22
CA PRO A 395 -22.51 20.74 16.57
C PRO A 395 -21.73 19.55 17.16
N GLU A 396 -20.63 19.83 17.85
CA GLU A 396 -19.69 18.83 18.38
C GLU A 396 -18.93 18.00 17.32
N GLY A 397 -19.19 18.26 16.03
CA GLY A 397 -18.48 17.68 14.91
C GLY A 397 -17.00 18.04 14.96
N VAL A 398 -16.16 17.15 14.46
CA VAL A 398 -14.71 17.24 14.66
C VAL A 398 -14.00 17.53 13.35
N VAL A 399 -12.99 18.38 13.39
CA VAL A 399 -12.02 18.56 12.30
C VAL A 399 -10.66 18.03 12.72
N VAL A 400 -10.00 17.30 11.82
CA VAL A 400 -8.63 16.79 12.04
C VAL A 400 -7.75 17.12 10.84
N THR A 401 -6.54 17.61 11.09
CA THR A 401 -5.49 17.69 10.08
C THR A 401 -4.24 16.93 10.48
N VAL A 402 -3.61 16.30 9.49
CA VAL A 402 -2.34 15.60 9.65
C VAL A 402 -1.34 16.17 8.66
N PHE A 403 -0.11 16.42 9.12
CA PHE A 403 0.96 16.99 8.30
C PHE A 403 2.34 16.64 8.88
N SER A 404 3.40 16.77 8.08
CA SER A 404 4.78 16.61 8.53
C SER A 404 5.52 17.96 8.53
N PRO A 405 5.97 18.48 9.68
CA PRO A 405 6.73 19.74 9.74
C PRO A 405 8.05 19.69 8.97
N GLN A 406 8.76 18.55 9.01
CA GLN A 406 10.00 18.35 8.26
C GLN A 406 9.76 18.48 6.75
N ARG A 407 8.63 17.94 6.29
CA ARG A 407 8.21 18.00 4.90
C ARG A 407 7.82 19.40 4.47
N ILE A 408 7.04 20.12 5.28
CA ILE A 408 6.74 21.54 5.06
C ILE A 408 8.04 22.35 4.93
N ARG A 409 8.99 22.20 5.88
CA ARG A 409 10.29 22.88 5.82
C ARG A 409 11.05 22.59 4.52
N ARG A 410 11.06 21.32 4.10
CA ARG A 410 11.71 20.90 2.86
C ARG A 410 11.06 21.56 1.63
N TYR A 411 9.74 21.62 1.57
CA TYR A 411 9.01 22.18 0.41
C TYR A 411 9.15 23.69 0.34
N THR A 412 9.14 24.36 1.49
CA THR A 412 9.43 25.79 1.58
C THR A 412 10.84 26.08 1.08
N ARG A 413 11.85 25.28 1.50
CA ARG A 413 13.23 25.43 1.03
C ARG A 413 13.37 25.27 -0.49
N TRP A 414 12.59 24.37 -1.09
CA TRP A 414 12.58 24.15 -2.55
C TRP A 414 11.69 25.13 -3.32
N GLY A 415 11.02 26.07 -2.64
CA GLY A 415 10.13 27.03 -3.29
C GLY A 415 8.80 26.44 -3.77
N TRP A 416 8.48 25.20 -3.41
CA TRP A 416 7.25 24.52 -3.82
C TRP A 416 6.01 24.96 -3.02
N LEU A 417 6.22 25.65 -1.89
CA LEU A 417 5.17 26.33 -1.13
C LEU A 417 5.27 27.86 -1.27
N ARG A 418 5.89 28.38 -2.34
CA ARG A 418 6.12 29.83 -2.53
C ARG A 418 4.84 30.68 -2.45
N TYR A 419 3.71 30.11 -2.86
CA TYR A 419 2.39 30.76 -2.81
C TYR A 419 1.47 30.20 -1.70
N GLY A 420 1.97 29.26 -0.91
CA GLY A 420 1.23 28.61 0.16
C GLY A 420 1.52 29.26 1.53
N ARG A 421 0.56 29.18 2.45
CA ARG A 421 0.73 29.60 3.85
C ARG A 421 0.98 28.39 4.73
N ALA A 422 2.24 27.97 4.80
CA ALA A 422 2.64 26.75 5.49
C ALA A 422 3.05 26.98 6.95
N ASP A 423 2.12 27.55 7.73
CA ASP A 423 2.29 27.75 9.17
C ASP A 423 1.20 26.99 9.95
N PRO A 424 1.53 25.85 10.59
CA PRO A 424 0.60 25.11 11.41
C PRO A 424 0.08 25.88 12.63
N LEU A 425 0.86 26.83 13.17
CA LEU A 425 0.40 27.68 14.27
C LEU A 425 -0.69 28.63 13.79
N ALA A 426 -0.51 29.26 12.63
CA ALA A 426 -1.55 30.07 12.00
C ALA A 426 -2.84 29.28 11.73
N TYR A 427 -2.73 28.00 11.35
CA TYR A 427 -3.87 27.10 11.23
C TYR A 427 -4.59 26.86 12.57
N ALA A 428 -3.85 26.58 13.64
CA ALA A 428 -4.41 26.41 14.98
C ALA A 428 -5.10 27.69 15.49
N MET A 429 -4.49 28.86 15.29
CA MET A 429 -5.08 30.15 15.64
C MET A 429 -6.35 30.45 14.82
N ALA A 430 -6.36 30.07 13.54
CA ALA A 430 -7.53 30.24 12.67
C ALA A 430 -8.70 29.33 13.09
N LEU A 431 -8.43 28.13 13.62
CA LEU A 431 -9.47 27.28 14.22
C LEU A 431 -10.13 27.99 15.41
N GLU A 432 -9.33 28.55 16.32
CA GLU A 432 -9.82 29.25 17.51
C GLU A 432 -10.68 30.46 17.12
N SER A 433 -10.17 31.31 16.22
CA SER A 433 -10.88 32.52 15.80
C SER A 433 -12.19 32.24 15.03
N THR A 434 -12.30 31.08 14.40
CA THR A 434 -13.51 30.63 13.68
C THR A 434 -14.56 29.99 14.62
N GLY A 435 -14.24 29.83 15.91
CA GLY A 435 -15.15 29.30 16.91
C GLY A 435 -15.07 27.78 17.12
N PHE A 436 -13.98 27.14 16.70
CA PHE A 436 -13.67 25.79 17.15
C PHE A 436 -13.13 25.80 18.60
N CYS A 437 -13.46 24.75 19.36
CA CYS A 437 -12.99 24.52 20.72
C CYS A 437 -12.17 23.22 20.81
N ASP A 438 -11.60 22.94 21.99
CA ASP A 438 -10.80 21.74 22.28
C ASP A 438 -9.69 21.50 21.24
N ILE A 439 -8.94 22.56 20.93
CA ILE A 439 -7.86 22.51 19.94
C ILE A 439 -6.68 21.80 20.57
N GLU A 440 -6.38 20.61 20.07
CA GLU A 440 -5.27 19.78 20.51
C GLU A 440 -4.23 19.65 19.39
N TRP A 441 -2.99 20.02 19.68
CA TRP A 441 -1.86 19.74 18.81
C TRP A 441 -1.08 18.55 19.35
N ILE A 442 -1.31 17.39 18.74
CA ILE A 442 -0.67 16.13 19.08
C ILE A 442 0.63 16.01 18.29
N LYS A 443 1.73 15.81 19.01
CA LYS A 443 3.08 15.61 18.48
C LYS A 443 3.56 14.23 18.94
N ASP A 444 4.33 13.55 18.11
CA ASP A 444 4.99 12.28 18.45
C ASP A 444 4.02 11.20 18.97
N ASP A 445 2.86 11.06 18.32
CA ASP A 445 1.92 9.97 18.63
C ASP A 445 2.61 8.63 18.37
N PRO A 446 2.79 7.76 19.37
CA PRO A 446 3.51 6.48 19.21
C PRO A 446 2.82 5.53 18.23
N ARG A 447 1.57 5.82 17.85
CA ARG A 447 0.80 5.06 16.86
C ARG A 447 0.96 5.62 15.45
N ALA A 448 1.56 6.80 15.29
CA ALA A 448 1.77 7.48 14.01
C ALA A 448 3.20 7.31 13.47
N PRO A 449 3.42 7.45 12.15
CA PRO A 449 4.76 7.50 11.59
C PRO A 449 5.60 8.61 12.24
N SER A 450 6.89 8.32 12.44
CA SER A 450 7.83 9.26 13.06
C SER A 450 7.84 10.61 12.32
N GLY A 451 7.78 11.71 13.08
CA GLY A 451 7.83 13.08 12.53
C GLY A 451 6.54 13.59 11.91
N VAL A 452 5.39 12.92 12.13
CA VAL A 452 4.05 13.39 11.74
C VAL A 452 3.34 14.06 12.91
N HIS A 453 2.70 15.20 12.65
CA HIS A 453 1.91 15.96 13.62
C HIS A 453 0.43 15.93 13.25
N CYS A 454 -0.42 16.05 14.27
CA CYS A 454 -1.87 16.11 14.13
C CYS A 454 -2.42 17.33 14.89
N ILE A 455 -3.36 18.06 14.29
CA ILE A 455 -4.16 19.07 14.98
C ILE A 455 -5.63 18.64 14.90
N ARG A 456 -6.29 18.57 16.04
CA ARG A 456 -7.72 18.23 16.18
C ARG A 456 -8.45 19.37 16.85
N ALA A 457 -9.68 19.65 16.41
CA ALA A 457 -10.56 20.60 17.07
C ALA A 457 -12.04 20.18 16.92
N ARG A 458 -12.92 20.74 17.75
CA ARG A 458 -14.36 20.48 17.75
C ARG A 458 -15.14 21.74 17.41
N LYS A 459 -16.23 21.59 16.68
CA LYS A 459 -17.23 22.65 16.58
C LYS A 459 -17.93 22.78 17.92
N ALA A 460 -18.03 24.01 18.43
CA ALA A 460 -18.72 24.27 19.69
C ALA A 460 -20.16 23.72 19.68
N PRO A 461 -20.67 23.23 20.83
CA PRO A 461 -22.06 22.83 20.95
C PRO A 461 -23.00 24.03 20.70
N LEU A 462 -24.23 23.76 20.28
CA LEU A 462 -25.25 24.80 20.21
C LEU A 462 -25.50 25.34 21.63
N LYS A 463 -25.21 26.62 21.86
CA LYS A 463 -25.71 27.31 23.05
C LYS A 463 -27.22 27.45 22.87
N LEU A 464 -28.00 26.65 23.59
CA LEU A 464 -29.42 26.97 23.81
C LEU A 464 -29.45 28.35 24.47
N LEU A 465 -30.08 29.31 23.81
CA LEU A 465 -30.42 30.59 24.44
C LEU A 465 -31.36 30.25 25.60
N SER A 466 -30.82 30.26 26.81
CA SER A 466 -31.55 30.10 28.07
C SER A 466 -32.36 31.35 28.38
#